data_AF-A0A2P6VGR2-F1
#
_entry.id   AF-A0A2P6VGR2-F1
#
_cell.length_a   1.000
_cell.length_b   1.000
_cell.length_c   1.000
_cell.angle_alpha   90.00
_cell.angle_beta   90.00
_cell.angle_gamma   90.00
#
_symmetry.space_group_name_H-M   'P 1'
#
loop_
_entity.id
_entity.type
_entity.pdbx_description
1 polymer ?
#
loop_
_entity_poly.entity_id
_entity_poly.type
_entity_poly.pdbx_seq_one_letter_code
_entity_poly.pdbx_strand_id
1 'polypeptide(L)'
;MASTLLEETRRAHDDVERLERLIVKDFASQPAASHKDKLLQAHRVRAMLDSIQERSAKLLRVYDDEDGARKEEIAQLRLGGSDNVFSNFYERLKEVKEYHRKFPDDDLTEAENDEALVQDQPTVAFSGEEAMGRFLDLHEPFQTYVNSKQFGKQVDYFTYVSSISDFAVIPRPQRLTRPYRDYLAGLVGYLESFYERTQPLAQLSKHYEKLEADFAERWAAGAVEGWEDRGEGGAAAEGAAGALDLDAFDSADELEMLGAERVKEALQALGMKCGGTLRQRAERLMMAKGKKLEELPKSLFVKGAAPAAVQTEAERERLAAAARQVALLEAKAAKLCEMLSSVIEDTKGRIEKKQAQTYEELMAEQEEAEAEAAPADDSDEEDEFIYNPLKLPLGWDGKPIPYWLYKLHGLNLEFKCEICGGASYWGRRAFERHFREWRHENGMRALGITNSKAFFEVTSIGDAMALWKTIQQKGGAGAGNEEEEEVEDAEGNVYKRKTYDDLRRQGLV
;
A
#
# COMPACT_ATOMS: atom_id res chain seq x y z
N MET A 1 -2.32 43.82 -9.80
CA MET A 1 -0.94 44.31 -9.92
C MET A 1 -0.61 44.62 -11.37
N ALA A 2 0.25 45.61 -11.63
CA ALA A 2 0.68 46.00 -12.97
C ALA A 2 1.40 44.83 -13.66
N SER A 3 1.12 44.59 -14.95
CA SER A 3 1.73 43.53 -15.76
C SER A 3 3.13 43.91 -16.27
N THR A 4 3.84 44.75 -15.54
CA THR A 4 5.20 45.17 -15.90
C THR A 4 6.17 44.05 -15.57
N LEU A 5 7.18 43.86 -16.41
CA LEU A 5 8.17 42.80 -16.22
C LEU A 5 8.95 43.02 -14.91
N LEU A 6 9.19 44.27 -14.50
CA LEU A 6 9.75 44.61 -13.19
C LEU A 6 8.90 44.09 -12.01
N GLU A 7 7.58 44.26 -12.06
CA GLU A 7 6.69 43.78 -10.99
C GLU A 7 6.57 42.25 -11.01
N GLU A 8 6.55 41.63 -12.17
CA GLU A 8 6.63 40.16 -12.27
C GLU A 8 7.93 39.61 -11.68
N THR A 9 9.05 40.29 -11.93
CA THR A 9 10.36 39.94 -11.37
C THR A 9 10.37 40.12 -9.86
N ARG A 10 9.84 41.25 -9.35
CA ARG A 10 9.72 41.50 -7.91
C ARG A 10 8.89 40.42 -7.24
N ARG A 11 7.69 40.14 -7.77
CA ARG A 11 6.78 39.11 -7.24
C ARG A 11 7.44 37.72 -7.24
N ALA A 12 8.15 37.35 -8.30
CA ALA A 12 8.81 36.04 -8.34
C ALA A 12 9.94 35.91 -7.29
N HIS A 13 10.67 36.99 -6.98
CA HIS A 13 11.63 37.00 -5.86
C HIS A 13 10.94 36.93 -4.50
N ASP A 14 9.85 37.68 -4.34
CA ASP A 14 9.02 37.69 -3.13
C ASP A 14 8.43 36.29 -2.84
N ASP A 15 7.92 35.61 -3.88
CA ASP A 15 7.43 34.23 -3.81
C ASP A 15 8.54 33.26 -3.34
N VAL A 16 9.76 33.40 -3.86
CA VAL A 16 10.90 32.57 -3.46
C VAL A 16 11.24 32.80 -1.98
N GLU A 17 11.36 34.05 -1.55
CA GLU A 17 11.67 34.39 -0.16
C GLU A 17 10.56 33.93 0.80
N ARG A 18 9.30 34.03 0.38
CA ARG A 18 8.14 33.52 1.12
C ARG A 18 8.20 32.00 1.28
N LEU A 19 8.43 31.25 0.20
CA LEU A 19 8.56 29.79 0.25
C LEU A 19 9.72 29.35 1.14
N GLU A 20 10.87 30.04 1.09
CA GLU A 20 11.99 29.77 2.00
C GLU A 20 11.62 29.97 3.47
N ARG A 21 10.93 31.07 3.79
CA ARG A 21 10.44 31.33 5.15
C ARG A 21 9.42 30.29 5.60
N LEU A 22 8.56 29.79 4.71
CA LEU A 22 7.61 28.73 5.01
C LEU A 22 8.27 27.39 5.30
N ILE A 23 9.31 27.02 4.54
CA ILE A 23 10.11 25.83 4.82
C ILE A 23 10.72 25.94 6.23
N VAL A 24 11.30 27.10 6.57
CA VAL A 24 11.87 27.32 7.91
C VAL A 24 10.78 27.26 9.01
N LYS A 25 9.60 27.84 8.76
CA LYS A 25 8.46 27.81 9.68
C LYS A 25 7.95 26.38 9.89
N ASP A 26 7.82 25.57 8.84
CA ASP A 26 7.36 24.17 8.93
C ASP A 26 8.29 23.37 9.86
N PHE A 27 9.62 23.45 9.63
CA PHE A 27 10.60 22.79 10.49
C PHE A 27 10.61 23.28 11.95
N ALA A 28 10.30 24.56 12.19
CA ALA A 28 10.33 25.15 13.53
C ALA A 28 9.04 24.94 14.34
N SER A 29 7.87 25.00 13.68
CA SER A 29 6.55 24.96 14.32
C SER A 29 5.97 23.55 14.48
N GLN A 30 6.34 22.61 13.60
CA GLN A 30 5.88 21.23 13.63
C GLN A 30 7.09 20.29 13.67
N PRO A 31 7.78 20.17 14.83
CA PRO A 31 8.83 19.17 14.96
C PRO A 31 8.19 17.78 14.82
N ALA A 32 8.47 17.13 13.70
CA ALA A 32 7.80 15.91 13.33
C ALA A 32 8.05 14.78 14.35
N ALA A 33 7.00 14.46 15.11
CA ALA A 33 7.06 13.53 16.24
C ALA A 33 6.96 12.07 15.75
N SER A 34 6.07 11.79 14.80
CA SER A 34 5.88 10.46 14.23
C SER A 34 6.64 10.28 12.90
N HIS A 35 6.78 9.02 12.47
CA HIS A 35 7.31 8.69 11.15
C HIS A 35 6.47 9.30 10.02
N LYS A 36 5.13 9.24 10.17
CA LYS A 36 4.16 9.79 9.23
C LYS A 36 4.36 11.30 9.08
N ASP A 37 4.49 12.03 10.19
CA ASP A 37 4.65 13.48 10.17
C ASP A 37 5.96 13.88 9.48
N LYS A 38 7.04 13.14 9.73
CA LYS A 38 8.36 13.39 9.10
C LYS A 38 8.27 13.24 7.59
N LEU A 39 7.57 12.20 7.14
CA LEU A 39 7.39 11.92 5.74
C LEU A 39 6.54 12.99 5.06
N LEU A 40 5.39 13.34 5.65
CA LEU A 40 4.50 14.37 5.10
C LEU A 40 5.17 15.74 5.06
N GLN A 41 5.90 16.12 6.11
CA GLN A 41 6.72 17.33 6.14
C GLN A 41 7.77 17.33 5.02
N ALA A 42 8.46 16.20 4.79
CA ALA A 42 9.44 16.10 3.71
C ALA A 42 8.80 16.29 2.31
N HIS A 43 7.59 15.78 2.09
CA HIS A 43 6.83 15.98 0.85
C HIS A 43 6.34 17.42 0.69
N ARG A 44 5.86 18.08 1.76
CA ARG A 44 5.51 19.51 1.71
C ARG A 44 6.71 20.36 1.35
N VAL A 45 7.83 20.13 2.01
CA VAL A 45 9.10 20.82 1.73
C VAL A 45 9.54 20.56 0.29
N ARG A 46 9.39 19.32 -0.21
CA ARG A 46 9.71 19.01 -1.60
C ARG A 46 8.86 19.83 -2.58
N ALA A 47 7.54 19.92 -2.37
CA ALA A 47 6.65 20.71 -3.21
C ALA A 47 7.00 22.21 -3.20
N MET A 48 7.37 22.74 -2.02
CA MET A 48 7.85 24.12 -1.89
C MET A 48 9.18 24.33 -2.64
N LEU A 49 10.13 23.38 -2.56
CA LEU A 49 11.39 23.44 -3.30
C LEU A 49 11.20 23.36 -4.82
N ASP A 50 10.30 22.50 -5.30
CA ASP A 50 9.98 22.42 -6.73
C ASP A 50 9.36 23.74 -7.22
N SER A 51 8.52 24.38 -6.41
CA SER A 51 7.97 25.73 -6.69
C SER A 51 9.07 26.80 -6.73
N ILE A 52 10.02 26.77 -5.79
CA ILE A 52 11.20 27.66 -5.79
C ILE A 52 12.02 27.47 -7.08
N GLN A 53 12.25 26.22 -7.50
CA GLN A 53 13.00 25.92 -8.73
C GLN A 53 12.28 26.44 -9.97
N GLU A 54 10.96 26.27 -10.06
CA GLU A 54 10.15 26.79 -11.17
C GLU A 54 10.23 28.32 -11.26
N ARG A 55 10.05 29.01 -10.13
CA ARG A 55 10.13 30.48 -10.06
C ARG A 55 11.53 31.00 -10.37
N SER A 56 12.56 30.32 -9.86
CA SER A 56 13.96 30.63 -10.15
C SER A 56 14.30 30.45 -11.63
N ALA A 57 13.79 29.39 -12.28
CA ALA A 57 13.97 29.18 -13.71
C ALA A 57 13.29 30.27 -14.54
N LYS A 58 12.07 30.71 -14.15
CA LYS A 58 11.41 31.85 -14.79
C LYS A 58 12.24 33.13 -14.64
N LEU A 59 12.76 33.41 -13.44
CA LEU A 59 13.62 34.56 -13.18
C LEU A 59 14.88 34.54 -14.05
N LEU A 60 15.56 33.40 -14.19
CA LEU A 60 16.73 33.28 -15.05
C LEU A 60 16.41 33.65 -16.51
N ARG A 61 15.30 33.15 -17.08
CA ARG A 61 14.88 33.51 -18.44
C ARG A 61 14.61 35.01 -18.60
N VAL A 62 14.00 35.64 -17.58
CA VAL A 62 13.77 37.09 -17.56
C VAL A 62 15.09 37.86 -17.50
N TYR A 63 16.07 37.39 -16.72
CA TYR A 63 17.38 38.03 -16.63
C TYR A 63 18.22 37.85 -17.90
N ASP A 64 18.17 36.67 -18.51
CA ASP A 64 18.82 36.35 -19.79
C ASP A 64 18.16 37.07 -20.97
N ASP A 65 16.92 37.56 -20.78
CA ASP A 65 16.16 38.35 -21.76
C ASP A 65 15.98 37.59 -23.08
N GLU A 66 15.55 36.32 -22.97
CA GLU A 66 15.38 35.40 -24.11
C GLU A 66 14.40 35.94 -25.18
N ASP A 67 13.35 36.64 -24.75
CA ASP A 67 12.31 37.21 -25.60
C ASP A 67 12.53 38.70 -25.95
N GLY A 68 13.55 39.34 -25.38
CA GLY A 68 13.84 40.77 -25.57
C GLY A 68 12.92 41.70 -24.78
N ALA A 69 11.94 41.19 -24.01
CA ALA A 69 10.94 41.99 -23.33
C ALA A 69 11.57 42.93 -22.28
N ARG A 70 12.68 42.52 -21.65
CA ARG A 70 13.39 43.35 -20.68
C ARG A 70 14.07 44.52 -21.37
N LYS A 71 14.72 44.29 -22.51
CA LYS A 71 15.30 45.38 -23.32
C LYS A 71 14.22 46.33 -23.82
N GLU A 72 13.07 45.81 -24.26
CA GLU A 72 11.94 46.62 -24.71
C GLU A 72 11.36 47.49 -23.59
N GLU A 73 11.13 46.93 -22.39
CA GLU A 73 10.62 47.70 -21.26
C GLU A 73 11.62 48.79 -20.81
N ILE A 74 12.92 48.49 -20.80
CA ILE A 74 13.98 49.48 -20.55
C ILE A 74 14.02 50.54 -21.65
N ALA A 75 13.82 50.15 -22.90
CA ALA A 75 13.73 51.09 -24.01
C ALA A 75 12.50 51.98 -23.89
N GLN A 76 11.33 51.45 -23.51
CA GLN A 76 10.11 52.22 -23.24
C GLN A 76 10.30 53.22 -22.09
N LEU A 77 11.00 52.80 -21.03
CA LEU A 77 11.43 53.69 -19.94
C LEU A 77 12.35 54.84 -20.43
N ARG A 78 13.11 54.61 -21.50
CA ARG A 78 14.03 55.58 -22.11
C ARG A 78 13.46 56.31 -23.32
N LEU A 79 12.32 55.87 -23.86
CA LEU A 79 11.73 56.35 -25.12
C LEU A 79 11.00 57.67 -24.85
N GLY A 80 11.80 58.72 -24.95
CA GLY A 80 11.41 60.11 -24.86
C GLY A 80 12.68 60.91 -24.66
N GLY A 81 12.94 61.93 -25.49
CA GLY A 81 13.91 62.96 -25.09
C GLY A 81 13.55 63.54 -23.71
N SER A 82 14.39 64.41 -23.15
CA SER A 82 14.19 65.02 -21.81
C SER A 82 12.75 65.47 -21.50
N ASP A 83 11.97 65.79 -22.53
CA ASP A 83 10.62 66.33 -22.44
C ASP A 83 9.50 65.29 -22.27
N ASN A 84 9.70 64.01 -22.60
CA ASN A 84 8.67 62.95 -22.52
C ASN A 84 8.81 61.99 -21.33
N VAL A 85 9.94 62.04 -20.61
CA VAL A 85 10.20 61.18 -19.43
C VAL A 85 9.18 61.44 -18.32
N PHE A 86 8.84 62.70 -18.09
CA PHE A 86 7.88 63.10 -17.06
C PHE A 86 6.46 62.64 -17.39
N SER A 87 6.05 62.70 -18.66
CA SER A 87 4.71 62.26 -19.09
C SER A 87 4.51 60.76 -18.86
N ASN A 88 5.48 59.92 -19.28
CA ASN A 88 5.44 58.47 -19.05
C ASN A 88 5.43 58.12 -17.55
N PHE A 89 6.17 58.88 -16.74
CA PHE A 89 6.16 58.72 -15.29
C PHE A 89 4.79 59.05 -14.68
N TYR A 90 4.16 60.16 -15.09
CA TYR A 90 2.86 60.56 -14.56
C TYR A 90 1.72 59.65 -15.01
N GLU A 91 1.78 59.08 -16.21
CA GLU A 91 0.84 58.06 -16.67
C GLU A 91 0.91 56.80 -15.80
N ARG A 92 2.11 56.26 -15.55
CA ARG A 92 2.29 55.11 -14.65
C ARG A 92 1.90 55.43 -13.20
N LEU A 93 2.22 56.63 -12.72
CA LEU A 93 1.79 57.07 -11.39
C LEU A 93 0.26 57.13 -11.28
N LYS A 94 -0.43 57.54 -12.35
CA LYS A 94 -1.88 57.54 -12.41
C LYS A 94 -2.44 56.12 -12.37
N GLU A 95 -1.87 55.18 -13.12
CA GLU A 95 -2.25 53.76 -13.08
C GLU A 95 -2.09 53.17 -11.68
N VAL A 96 -0.96 53.42 -11.01
CA VAL A 96 -0.71 52.96 -9.63
C VAL A 96 -1.73 53.55 -8.66
N LYS A 97 -2.03 54.85 -8.77
CA LYS A 97 -3.05 55.51 -7.94
C LYS A 97 -4.46 54.98 -8.19
N GLU A 98 -4.81 54.68 -9.44
CA GLU A 98 -6.10 54.09 -9.80
C GLU A 98 -6.23 52.66 -9.26
N TYR A 99 -5.16 51.86 -9.33
CA TYR A 99 -5.11 50.53 -8.73
C TYR A 99 -5.34 50.61 -7.21
N HIS A 100 -4.58 51.43 -6.50
CA HIS A 100 -4.72 51.56 -5.03
C HIS A 100 -6.09 52.14 -4.63
N ARG A 101 -6.70 52.99 -5.47
CA ARG A 101 -8.06 53.48 -5.22
C ARG A 101 -9.10 52.35 -5.37
N LYS A 102 -8.86 51.40 -6.27
CA LYS A 102 -9.74 50.26 -6.53
C LYS A 102 -9.56 49.14 -5.49
N PHE A 103 -8.35 49.00 -4.96
CA PHE A 103 -7.98 47.99 -3.96
C PHE A 103 -7.39 48.68 -2.71
N PRO A 104 -8.21 49.36 -1.89
CA PRO A 104 -7.74 50.12 -0.73
C PRO A 104 -7.35 49.26 0.47
N ASP A 105 -7.87 48.03 0.56
CA ASP A 105 -7.69 47.09 1.68
C ASP A 105 -6.76 45.92 1.33
N ASP A 106 -6.00 46.01 0.24
CA ASP A 106 -4.98 45.02 -0.14
C ASP A 106 -3.77 45.21 0.79
N ASP A 107 -3.93 44.81 2.06
CA ASP A 107 -2.91 44.97 3.09
C ASP A 107 -1.76 43.99 2.83
N LEU A 108 -0.75 44.47 2.11
CA LEU A 108 0.50 43.74 1.83
C LEU A 108 1.35 43.49 3.10
N THR A 109 0.91 43.96 4.29
CA THR A 109 1.70 43.87 5.53
C THR A 109 1.29 42.72 6.45
N GLU A 110 0.08 42.18 6.31
CA GLU A 110 -0.23 40.89 6.92
C GLU A 110 0.46 39.84 6.05
N ALA A 111 1.45 39.14 6.62
CA ALA A 111 1.91 37.89 6.03
C ALA A 111 0.64 37.11 5.72
N GLU A 112 0.37 36.86 4.42
CA GLU A 112 -0.76 36.05 3.98
C GLU A 112 -0.86 34.85 4.93
N ASN A 113 -2.07 34.48 5.34
CA ASN A 113 -2.29 33.41 6.31
C ASN A 113 -1.83 32.05 5.73
N ASP A 114 -0.52 31.87 5.69
CA ASP A 114 0.19 30.76 5.06
C ASP A 114 0.16 29.52 5.95
N GLU A 115 -0.50 29.62 7.10
CA GLU A 115 -0.80 28.48 7.96
C GLU A 115 -1.60 27.44 7.19
N ALA A 116 -2.48 27.87 6.26
CA ALA A 116 -3.19 26.97 5.37
C ALA A 116 -2.26 26.14 4.46
N LEU A 117 -1.13 26.71 3.99
CA LEU A 117 -0.15 26.00 3.16
C LEU A 117 0.69 25.00 3.95
N VAL A 118 0.86 25.24 5.26
CA VAL A 118 1.53 24.28 6.17
C VAL A 118 0.57 23.18 6.62
N GLN A 119 -0.74 23.47 6.67
CA GLN A 119 -1.78 22.52 7.04
C GLN A 119 -2.18 21.56 5.90
N ASP A 120 -1.97 21.95 4.63
CA ASP A 120 -2.26 21.07 3.49
C ASP A 120 -1.34 19.85 3.50
N GLN A 121 -1.91 18.66 3.75
CA GLN A 121 -1.15 17.42 3.82
C GLN A 121 -1.07 16.77 2.43
N PRO A 122 0.14 16.57 1.88
CA PRO A 122 0.29 15.95 0.58
C PRO A 122 -0.19 14.50 0.64
N THR A 123 -0.99 14.10 -0.34
CA THR A 123 -1.41 12.71 -0.49
C THR A 123 -0.29 11.92 -1.16
N VAL A 124 0.34 11.02 -0.42
CA VAL A 124 1.40 10.15 -0.95
C VAL A 124 0.82 8.75 -1.16
N ALA A 125 0.89 8.25 -2.38
CA ALA A 125 0.37 6.93 -2.72
C ALA A 125 1.29 5.83 -2.17
N PHE A 126 0.97 5.32 -0.98
CA PHE A 126 1.55 4.08 -0.44
C PHE A 126 0.51 2.96 -0.45
N SER A 127 0.95 1.74 -0.74
CA SER A 127 0.15 0.54 -0.47
C SER A 127 -0.03 0.39 1.05
N GLY A 128 -1.14 -0.22 1.48
CA GLY A 128 -1.34 -0.56 2.90
C GLY A 128 -0.22 -1.46 3.43
N GLU A 129 0.31 -2.34 2.59
CA GLU A 129 1.44 -3.21 2.94
C GLU A 129 2.78 -2.44 3.03
N GLU A 130 2.91 -1.25 2.44
CA GLU A 130 4.13 -0.43 2.57
C GLU A 130 4.18 0.33 3.90
N ALA A 131 3.04 0.49 4.59
CA ALA A 131 2.88 1.20 5.87
C ALA A 131 3.61 2.56 5.88
N MET A 132 3.28 3.41 4.89
CA MET A 132 3.88 4.73 4.69
C MET A 132 5.41 4.68 4.53
N GLY A 133 5.96 3.64 3.91
CA GLY A 133 7.40 3.54 3.62
C GLY A 133 8.23 2.76 4.64
N ARG A 134 7.59 2.15 5.66
CA ARG A 134 8.28 1.29 6.63
C ARG A 134 8.68 -0.05 6.05
N PHE A 135 7.91 -0.56 5.08
CA PHE A 135 8.12 -1.86 4.49
C PHE A 135 8.00 -1.79 2.97
N LEU A 136 8.59 -2.77 2.28
CA LEU A 136 8.44 -2.94 0.84
C LEU A 136 7.34 -3.95 0.56
N ASP A 137 6.40 -3.58 -0.32
CA ASP A 137 5.47 -4.53 -0.92
C ASP A 137 6.09 -5.19 -2.16
N LEU A 138 6.70 -6.36 -1.95
CA LEU A 138 7.36 -7.13 -3.01
C LEU A 138 6.50 -8.30 -3.51
N HIS A 139 5.21 -8.35 -3.18
CA HIS A 139 4.34 -9.47 -3.57
C HIS A 139 4.12 -9.55 -5.08
N GLU A 140 3.94 -8.42 -5.77
CA GLU A 140 3.77 -8.39 -7.23
C GLU A 140 5.05 -8.84 -7.97
N PRO A 141 6.24 -8.30 -7.65
CA PRO A 141 7.51 -8.84 -8.16
C PRO A 141 7.68 -10.33 -7.86
N PHE A 142 7.37 -10.77 -6.64
CA PHE A 142 7.46 -12.17 -6.25
C PHE A 142 6.56 -13.08 -7.08
N GLN A 143 5.29 -12.71 -7.27
CA GLN A 143 4.37 -13.46 -8.12
C GLN A 143 4.86 -13.55 -9.56
N THR A 144 5.40 -12.45 -10.10
CA THR A 144 5.98 -12.43 -11.45
C THR A 144 7.20 -13.35 -11.55
N TYR A 145 8.06 -13.36 -10.52
CA TYR A 145 9.21 -14.25 -10.43
C TYR A 145 8.79 -15.72 -10.41
N VAL A 146 7.89 -16.12 -9.50
CA VAL A 146 7.45 -17.52 -9.34
C VAL A 146 6.70 -18.02 -10.57
N ASN A 147 5.90 -17.18 -11.22
CA ASN A 147 5.12 -17.53 -12.41
C ASN A 147 5.98 -17.61 -13.69
N SER A 148 7.21 -17.11 -13.67
CA SER A 148 8.09 -17.13 -14.84
C SER A 148 8.66 -18.53 -15.10
N LYS A 149 8.22 -19.17 -16.19
CA LYS A 149 8.73 -20.50 -16.61
C LYS A 149 10.19 -20.50 -17.06
N GLN A 150 10.76 -19.33 -17.36
CA GLN A 150 12.07 -19.23 -18.01
C GLN A 150 13.21 -19.02 -17.02
N PHE A 151 12.97 -18.23 -15.96
CA PHE A 151 13.97 -17.90 -14.95
C PHE A 151 13.49 -18.09 -13.50
N GLY A 152 12.17 -18.18 -13.30
CA GLY A 152 11.56 -18.33 -11.99
C GLY A 152 11.91 -19.66 -11.34
N LYS A 153 12.03 -19.63 -10.01
CA LYS A 153 12.17 -20.83 -9.17
C LYS A 153 11.03 -20.85 -8.16
N GLN A 154 10.62 -22.06 -7.76
CA GLN A 154 9.70 -22.24 -6.64
C GLN A 154 10.46 -21.96 -5.35
N VAL A 155 10.21 -20.79 -4.77
CA VAL A 155 10.79 -20.32 -3.50
C VAL A 155 9.68 -19.67 -2.69
N ASP A 156 9.81 -19.72 -1.37
CA ASP A 156 8.96 -18.98 -0.46
C ASP A 156 9.27 -17.47 -0.50
N TYR A 157 8.33 -16.66 -0.02
CA TYR A 157 8.43 -15.20 -0.08
C TYR A 157 9.64 -14.66 0.70
N PHE A 158 9.94 -15.24 1.87
CA PHE A 158 11.06 -14.80 2.70
C PHE A 158 12.41 -15.05 2.01
N THR A 159 12.60 -16.24 1.42
CA THR A 159 13.81 -16.55 0.63
C THR A 159 13.94 -15.62 -0.58
N TYR A 160 12.85 -15.30 -1.26
CA TYR A 160 12.86 -14.35 -2.37
C TYR A 160 13.32 -12.95 -1.94
N VAL A 161 12.71 -12.38 -0.89
CA VAL A 161 13.10 -11.05 -0.37
C VAL A 161 14.56 -11.05 0.10
N SER A 162 15.03 -12.16 0.67
CA SER A 162 16.42 -12.31 1.12
C SER A 162 17.44 -12.38 0.00
N SER A 163 17.04 -12.83 -1.19
CA SER A 163 17.91 -13.00 -2.38
C SER A 163 17.58 -12.02 -3.52
N ILE A 164 16.83 -10.95 -3.23
CA ILE A 164 16.35 -9.99 -4.24
C ILE A 164 17.47 -9.27 -5.01
N SER A 165 18.64 -9.11 -4.38
CA SER A 165 19.85 -8.53 -4.97
C SER A 165 20.86 -9.56 -5.47
N ASP A 166 20.59 -10.87 -5.31
CA ASP A 166 21.46 -11.95 -5.76
C ASP A 166 21.08 -12.42 -7.17
N PHE A 167 21.55 -11.68 -8.18
CA PHE A 167 21.29 -11.99 -9.59
C PHE A 167 22.11 -13.19 -10.10
N ALA A 168 23.15 -13.62 -9.39
CA ALA A 168 24.02 -14.72 -9.81
C ALA A 168 23.29 -16.08 -9.75
N VAL A 169 22.24 -16.18 -8.93
CA VAL A 169 21.37 -17.36 -8.81
C VAL A 169 20.67 -17.71 -10.13
N ILE A 170 20.52 -16.74 -11.04
CA ILE A 170 19.84 -16.91 -12.34
C ILE A 170 20.89 -17.16 -13.44
N PRO A 171 20.83 -18.31 -14.13
CA PRO A 171 21.72 -18.62 -15.24
C PRO A 171 21.75 -17.54 -16.31
N ARG A 172 22.95 -17.27 -16.84
CA ARG A 172 23.21 -16.23 -17.84
C ARG A 172 22.31 -16.28 -19.09
N PRO A 173 21.99 -17.45 -19.68
CA PRO A 173 21.07 -17.50 -20.82
C PRO A 173 19.66 -16.99 -20.50
N GLN A 174 19.23 -17.15 -19.25
CA GLN A 174 17.90 -16.72 -18.78
C GLN A 174 17.87 -15.21 -18.52
N ARG A 175 18.99 -14.63 -18.06
CA ARG A 175 19.15 -13.17 -17.86
C ARG A 175 19.06 -12.38 -19.16
N LEU A 176 19.45 -12.97 -20.29
CA LEU A 176 19.31 -12.33 -21.62
C LEU A 176 17.89 -12.41 -22.20
N THR A 177 16.95 -13.08 -21.52
CA THR A 177 15.58 -13.19 -22.02
C THR A 177 14.80 -11.90 -21.80
N ARG A 178 13.87 -11.60 -22.71
CA ARG A 178 12.99 -10.44 -22.59
C ARG A 178 12.16 -10.47 -21.29
N PRO A 179 11.52 -11.58 -20.90
CA PRO A 179 10.72 -11.61 -19.67
C PRO A 179 11.53 -11.30 -18.41
N TYR A 180 12.79 -11.73 -18.33
CA TYR A 180 13.65 -11.38 -17.20
C TYR A 180 13.94 -9.87 -17.15
N ARG A 181 14.29 -9.28 -18.29
CA ARG A 181 14.53 -7.84 -18.38
C ARG A 181 13.28 -7.03 -18.04
N ASP A 182 12.11 -7.45 -18.51
CA ASP A 182 10.85 -6.76 -18.25
C ASP A 182 10.48 -6.86 -16.75
N TYR A 183 10.71 -8.03 -16.11
CA TYR A 183 10.60 -8.20 -14.66
C TYR A 183 11.57 -7.30 -13.88
N LEU A 184 12.85 -7.29 -14.27
CA LEU A 184 13.87 -6.51 -13.57
C LEU A 184 13.65 -5.01 -13.72
N ALA A 185 13.20 -4.57 -14.91
CA ALA A 185 12.79 -3.18 -15.13
C ALA A 185 11.58 -2.79 -14.25
N GLY A 186 10.61 -3.68 -14.10
CA GLY A 186 9.48 -3.49 -13.16
C GLY A 186 9.93 -3.41 -11.70
N LEU A 187 10.85 -4.28 -11.28
CA LEU A 187 11.42 -4.26 -9.93
C LEU A 187 12.19 -2.97 -9.67
N VAL A 188 13.06 -2.56 -10.59
CA VAL A 188 13.80 -1.29 -10.49
C VAL A 188 12.84 -0.11 -10.43
N GLY A 189 11.84 -0.05 -11.31
CA GLY A 189 10.86 1.04 -11.31
C GLY A 189 10.04 1.11 -10.01
N TYR A 190 9.69 -0.03 -9.43
CA TYR A 190 9.03 -0.08 -8.11
C TYR A 190 9.95 0.45 -7.01
N LEU A 191 11.20 -0.04 -6.94
CA LEU A 191 12.17 0.38 -5.92
C LEU A 191 12.55 1.86 -6.06
N GLU A 192 12.66 2.37 -7.30
CA GLU A 192 12.87 3.79 -7.61
C GLU A 192 11.72 4.64 -7.05
N SER A 193 10.49 4.27 -7.43
CA SER A 193 9.31 5.01 -6.99
C SER A 193 9.16 4.95 -5.46
N PHE A 194 9.40 3.79 -4.84
CA PHE A 194 9.37 3.65 -3.39
C PHE A 194 10.43 4.54 -2.72
N TYR A 195 11.66 4.55 -3.25
CA TYR A 195 12.74 5.40 -2.72
C TYR A 195 12.38 6.89 -2.81
N GLU A 196 11.86 7.35 -3.95
CA GLU A 196 11.44 8.75 -4.12
C GLU A 196 10.25 9.12 -3.22
N ARG A 197 9.29 8.20 -3.03
CA ARG A 197 8.16 8.41 -2.12
C ARG A 197 8.59 8.43 -0.65
N THR A 198 9.58 7.65 -0.25
CA THR A 198 10.04 7.60 1.15
C THR A 198 11.05 8.70 1.49
N GLN A 199 11.84 9.14 0.50
CA GLN A 199 12.87 10.16 0.67
C GLN A 199 12.76 11.22 -0.44
N PRO A 200 11.71 12.06 -0.45
CA PRO A 200 11.48 13.02 -1.55
C PRO A 200 12.56 14.10 -1.67
N LEU A 201 13.28 14.37 -0.58
CA LEU A 201 14.41 15.29 -0.54
C LEU A 201 15.74 14.64 -0.96
N ALA A 202 15.77 13.31 -1.12
CA ALA A 202 16.94 12.61 -1.62
C ALA A 202 17.14 12.87 -3.13
N GLN A 203 18.40 12.94 -3.55
CA GLN A 203 18.76 13.27 -4.93
C GLN A 203 19.16 12.00 -5.67
N LEU A 204 18.17 11.13 -5.94
CA LEU A 204 18.38 9.84 -6.63
C LEU A 204 19.13 10.00 -7.96
N SER A 205 18.83 11.07 -8.71
CA SER A 205 19.52 11.39 -9.97
C SER A 205 21.04 11.46 -9.83
N LYS A 206 21.56 12.10 -8.77
CA LYS A 206 23.01 12.18 -8.52
C LYS A 206 23.63 10.83 -8.21
N HIS A 207 22.89 9.97 -7.49
CA HIS A 207 23.34 8.60 -7.25
C HIS A 207 23.41 7.80 -8.55
N TYR A 208 22.47 8.02 -9.47
CA TYR A 208 22.45 7.38 -10.78
C TYR A 208 23.53 7.88 -11.71
N GLU A 209 23.78 9.18 -11.78
CA GLU A 209 24.88 9.74 -12.58
C GLU A 209 26.22 9.13 -12.17
N LYS A 210 26.47 9.03 -10.86
CA LYS A 210 27.66 8.38 -10.33
C LYS A 210 27.70 6.88 -10.66
N LEU A 211 26.59 6.16 -10.43
CA LEU A 211 26.50 4.73 -10.73
C LEU A 211 26.73 4.42 -12.20
N GLU A 212 26.14 5.21 -13.10
CA GLU A 212 26.25 5.03 -14.55
C GLU A 212 27.67 5.35 -15.04
N ALA A 213 28.34 6.35 -14.46
CA ALA A 213 29.74 6.65 -14.73
C ALA A 213 30.66 5.50 -14.28
N ASP A 214 30.54 5.06 -13.02
CA ASP A 214 31.33 3.95 -12.45
C ASP A 214 31.05 2.64 -13.22
N PHE A 215 29.80 2.40 -13.60
CA PHE A 215 29.40 1.25 -14.41
C PHE A 215 30.02 1.30 -15.81
N ALA A 216 30.01 2.46 -16.47
CA ALA A 216 30.58 2.60 -17.81
C ALA A 216 32.08 2.28 -17.83
N GLU A 217 32.82 2.74 -16.81
CA GLU A 217 34.24 2.42 -16.63
C GLU A 217 34.45 0.92 -16.41
N ARG A 218 33.72 0.32 -15.45
CA ARG A 218 33.82 -1.13 -15.17
C ARG A 218 33.39 -2.01 -16.34
N TRP A 219 32.38 -1.57 -17.10
CA TRP A 219 31.91 -2.26 -18.29
C TRP A 219 32.96 -2.25 -19.39
N ALA A 220 33.59 -1.10 -19.64
CA ALA A 220 34.69 -0.99 -20.60
C ALA A 220 35.88 -1.89 -20.20
N ALA A 221 36.17 -1.98 -18.91
CA ALA A 221 37.23 -2.83 -18.36
C ALA A 221 36.88 -4.33 -18.30
N GLY A 222 35.63 -4.73 -18.53
CA GLY A 222 35.19 -6.12 -18.34
C GLY A 222 35.20 -6.58 -16.88
N ALA A 223 35.05 -5.66 -15.92
CA ALA A 223 35.12 -5.90 -14.48
C ALA A 223 33.74 -5.93 -13.79
N VAL A 224 32.68 -6.17 -14.56
CA VAL A 224 31.31 -6.35 -14.07
C VAL A 224 31.07 -7.84 -13.86
N GLU A 225 30.75 -8.21 -12.62
CA GLU A 225 30.56 -9.60 -12.21
C GLU A 225 29.43 -10.27 -13.01
N GLY A 226 29.72 -11.44 -13.59
CA GLY A 226 28.80 -12.18 -14.45
C GLY A 226 28.62 -11.62 -15.87
N TRP A 227 29.32 -10.52 -16.19
CA TRP A 227 29.31 -9.86 -17.50
C TRP A 227 30.72 -9.48 -17.99
N GLU A 228 31.73 -10.25 -17.60
CA GLU A 228 33.15 -9.96 -17.88
C GLU A 228 33.45 -9.88 -19.39
N ASP A 229 32.71 -10.65 -20.19
CA ASP A 229 32.81 -10.69 -21.64
C ASP A 229 31.91 -9.65 -22.37
N ARG A 230 31.26 -8.74 -21.63
CA ARG A 230 30.37 -7.69 -22.17
C ARG A 230 29.22 -8.19 -23.05
N GLY A 231 28.82 -9.46 -22.90
CA GLY A 231 27.79 -10.06 -23.77
C GLY A 231 28.29 -10.46 -25.16
N GLU A 232 29.61 -10.43 -25.39
CA GLU A 232 30.25 -10.87 -26.64
C GLU A 232 30.35 -12.40 -26.71
N GLY A 233 30.01 -13.13 -25.64
CA GLY A 233 29.96 -14.60 -25.63
C GLY A 233 31.32 -15.29 -25.52
N GLY A 234 32.36 -14.54 -25.14
CA GLY A 234 33.74 -15.05 -25.04
C GLY A 234 34.01 -15.92 -23.82
N ALA A 235 33.31 -15.73 -22.70
CA ALA A 235 33.67 -16.36 -21.42
C ALA A 235 32.92 -17.65 -21.09
N ALA A 236 31.84 -18.00 -21.82
CA ALA A 236 31.09 -19.23 -21.54
C ALA A 236 31.82 -20.52 -21.97
N ALA A 237 32.97 -20.42 -22.65
CA ALA A 237 33.72 -21.56 -23.16
C ALA A 237 34.72 -22.16 -22.15
N GLU A 238 35.10 -21.45 -21.08
CA GLU A 238 36.15 -21.93 -20.16
C GLU A 238 35.61 -22.73 -18.95
N GLY A 239 34.28 -22.80 -18.79
CA GLY A 239 33.61 -23.51 -17.69
C GLY A 239 33.09 -24.92 -17.99
N ALA A 240 33.52 -25.56 -19.09
CA ALA A 240 33.10 -26.93 -19.43
C ALA A 240 33.86 -28.00 -18.61
N ALA A 241 33.79 -27.91 -17.29
CA ALA A 241 34.23 -28.97 -16.38
C ALA A 241 33.24 -30.14 -16.43
N GLY A 242 33.37 -30.97 -17.48
CA GLY A 242 32.50 -32.11 -17.74
C GLY A 242 32.45 -32.58 -19.20
N ALA A 243 33.23 -31.97 -20.09
CA ALA A 243 33.31 -32.39 -21.49
C ALA A 243 33.79 -33.85 -21.57
N LEU A 244 32.91 -34.72 -22.06
CA LEU A 244 33.29 -36.05 -22.54
C LEU A 244 34.42 -35.87 -23.56
N ASP A 245 35.54 -36.57 -23.34
CA ASP A 245 36.63 -36.59 -24.29
C ASP A 245 36.17 -37.28 -25.58
N LEU A 246 35.84 -36.48 -26.59
CA LEU A 246 35.34 -36.95 -27.88
C LEU A 246 36.44 -37.66 -28.69
N ASP A 247 37.71 -37.47 -28.34
CA ASP A 247 38.81 -38.16 -29.02
C ASP A 247 38.85 -39.66 -28.70
N ALA A 248 38.25 -40.08 -27.59
CA ALA A 248 38.14 -41.48 -27.17
C ALA A 248 37.09 -42.30 -27.93
N PHE A 249 36.31 -41.70 -28.83
CA PHE A 249 35.21 -42.37 -29.56
C PHE A 249 35.39 -42.29 -31.06
N ASP A 250 35.30 -43.43 -31.75
CA ASP A 250 35.56 -43.53 -33.20
C ASP A 250 34.29 -43.53 -34.04
N SER A 251 33.12 -43.73 -33.43
CA SER A 251 31.83 -43.75 -34.13
C SER A 251 30.67 -43.23 -33.29
N ALA A 252 29.59 -42.81 -33.99
CA ALA A 252 28.34 -42.43 -33.35
C ALA A 252 27.70 -43.60 -32.58
N ASP A 253 27.92 -44.84 -33.02
CA ASP A 253 27.37 -46.03 -32.35
C ASP A 253 28.00 -46.25 -30.95
N GLU A 254 29.28 -45.88 -30.76
CA GLU A 254 29.93 -45.92 -29.44
C GLU A 254 29.40 -44.84 -28.48
N LEU A 255 29.05 -43.67 -29.02
CA LEU A 255 28.39 -42.61 -28.26
C LEU A 255 26.95 -43.00 -27.88
N GLU A 256 26.25 -43.80 -28.67
CA GLU A 256 24.93 -44.34 -28.28
C GLU A 256 25.03 -45.29 -27.08
N MET A 257 26.11 -46.08 -26.97
CA MET A 257 26.32 -47.03 -25.87
C MET A 257 26.52 -46.34 -24.50
N LEU A 258 26.92 -45.07 -24.48
CA LEU A 258 27.01 -44.25 -23.25
C LEU A 258 25.63 -43.90 -22.65
N GLY A 259 24.56 -44.08 -23.41
CA GLY A 259 23.19 -43.82 -22.98
C GLY A 259 22.72 -42.39 -23.21
N ALA A 260 21.39 -42.23 -23.25
CA ALA A 260 20.75 -41.00 -23.69
C ALA A 260 20.97 -39.77 -22.80
N GLU A 261 21.19 -39.95 -21.50
CA GLU A 261 21.45 -38.84 -20.58
C GLU A 261 22.87 -38.30 -20.73
N ARG A 262 23.91 -39.16 -20.83
CA ARG A 262 25.30 -38.68 -21.00
C ARG A 262 25.52 -37.94 -22.31
N VAL A 263 24.94 -38.41 -23.42
CA VAL A 263 25.01 -37.72 -24.72
C VAL A 263 24.26 -36.37 -24.67
N LYS A 264 23.15 -36.32 -23.95
CA LYS A 264 22.37 -35.09 -23.76
C LYS A 264 23.13 -34.07 -22.90
N GLU A 265 23.73 -34.49 -21.81
CA GLU A 265 24.61 -33.65 -20.97
C GLU A 265 25.79 -33.08 -21.77
N ALA A 266 26.45 -33.92 -22.58
CA ALA A 266 27.56 -33.47 -23.43
C ALA A 266 27.12 -32.44 -24.49
N LEU A 267 25.97 -32.66 -25.14
CA LEU A 267 25.41 -31.68 -26.08
C LEU A 267 25.01 -30.37 -25.38
N GLN A 268 24.45 -30.44 -24.17
CA GLN A 268 24.10 -29.27 -23.37
C GLN A 268 25.34 -28.48 -22.95
N ALA A 269 26.41 -29.17 -22.55
CA ALA A 269 27.70 -28.55 -22.21
C ALA A 269 28.31 -27.78 -23.39
N LEU A 270 28.09 -28.26 -24.63
CA LEU A 270 28.52 -27.58 -25.86
C LEU A 270 27.50 -26.57 -26.41
N GLY A 271 26.37 -26.33 -25.72
CA GLY A 271 25.32 -25.42 -26.19
C GLY A 271 24.56 -25.89 -27.44
N MET A 272 24.67 -27.17 -27.79
CA MET A 272 24.07 -27.78 -28.98
C MET A 272 22.64 -28.29 -28.73
N LYS A 273 21.83 -28.38 -29.78
CA LYS A 273 20.45 -28.88 -29.69
C LYS A 273 20.43 -30.34 -29.25
N CYS A 274 19.55 -30.69 -28.30
CA CYS A 274 19.39 -32.06 -27.79
C CYS A 274 18.17 -32.80 -28.38
N GLY A 275 17.43 -32.18 -29.31
CA GLY A 275 16.25 -32.77 -29.93
C GLY A 275 16.59 -33.91 -30.90
N GLY A 276 15.65 -34.85 -31.05
CA GLY A 276 15.75 -36.00 -31.95
C GLY A 276 15.98 -37.35 -31.24
N THR A 277 16.19 -38.38 -32.05
CA THR A 277 16.55 -39.73 -31.59
C THR A 277 17.94 -39.76 -30.96
N LEU A 278 18.25 -40.80 -30.17
CA LEU A 278 19.58 -40.96 -29.56
C LEU A 278 20.70 -40.92 -30.61
N ARG A 279 20.48 -41.60 -31.75
CA ARG A 279 21.36 -41.59 -32.92
C ARG A 279 21.63 -40.18 -33.46
N GLN A 280 20.58 -39.38 -33.66
CA GLN A 280 20.72 -38.00 -34.14
C GLN A 280 21.46 -37.10 -33.15
N ARG A 281 21.38 -37.38 -31.84
CA ARG A 281 22.16 -36.66 -30.81
C ARG A 281 23.63 -37.08 -30.84
N ALA A 282 23.90 -38.38 -30.94
CA ALA A 282 25.25 -38.92 -31.06
C ALA A 282 25.95 -38.41 -32.34
N GLU A 283 25.28 -38.46 -33.50
CA GLU A 283 25.79 -37.89 -34.76
C GLU A 283 26.10 -36.40 -34.65
N ARG A 284 25.25 -35.64 -33.95
CA ARG A 284 25.46 -34.19 -33.74
C ARG A 284 26.66 -33.91 -32.84
N LEU A 285 26.85 -34.70 -31.78
CA LEU A 285 28.01 -34.61 -30.90
C LEU A 285 29.29 -34.99 -31.66
N MET A 286 29.20 -35.99 -32.53
CA MET A 286 30.29 -36.47 -33.39
C MET A 286 30.76 -35.41 -34.40
N MET A 287 29.84 -34.57 -34.91
CA MET A 287 30.21 -33.44 -35.78
C MET A 287 31.10 -32.39 -35.09
N ALA A 288 31.07 -32.32 -33.75
CA ALA A 288 31.90 -31.42 -32.96
C ALA A 288 33.31 -31.99 -32.67
N LYS A 289 33.58 -33.28 -32.94
CA LYS A 289 34.91 -33.87 -32.74
C LYS A 289 35.94 -33.22 -33.67
N GLY A 290 37.05 -32.79 -33.08
CA GLY A 290 38.20 -32.23 -33.81
C GLY A 290 37.94 -30.87 -34.47
N LYS A 291 36.78 -30.24 -34.26
CA LYS A 291 36.43 -28.91 -34.79
C LYS A 291 36.29 -27.92 -33.65
N LYS A 292 36.75 -26.69 -33.87
CA LYS A 292 36.43 -25.59 -32.96
C LYS A 292 34.94 -25.28 -33.07
N LEU A 293 34.32 -24.91 -31.94
CA LEU A 293 32.89 -24.54 -31.88
C LEU A 293 32.52 -23.45 -32.90
N GLU A 294 33.48 -22.61 -33.26
CA GLU A 294 33.39 -21.51 -34.24
C GLU A 294 33.23 -21.97 -35.70
N GLU A 295 33.61 -23.20 -36.02
CA GLU A 295 33.54 -23.77 -37.38
C GLU A 295 32.21 -24.52 -37.62
N LEU A 296 31.38 -24.65 -36.58
CA LEU A 296 30.13 -25.39 -36.63
C LEU A 296 28.96 -24.50 -37.09
N PRO A 297 28.03 -25.04 -37.90
CA PRO A 297 26.89 -24.27 -38.37
C PRO A 297 25.93 -23.88 -37.23
N LYS A 298 25.48 -22.62 -37.24
CA LYS A 298 24.52 -22.03 -36.28
C LYS A 298 23.27 -22.90 -36.03
N SER A 299 22.84 -23.67 -37.03
CA SER A 299 21.65 -24.53 -36.95
C SER A 299 21.77 -25.63 -35.89
N LEU A 300 22.98 -26.01 -35.49
CA LEU A 300 23.25 -27.04 -34.49
C LEU A 300 23.15 -26.53 -33.05
N PHE A 301 23.25 -25.21 -32.84
CA PHE A 301 23.20 -24.60 -31.52
C PHE A 301 21.78 -24.26 -31.07
N VAL A 302 21.56 -24.29 -29.76
CA VAL A 302 20.33 -23.73 -29.17
C VAL A 302 20.28 -22.22 -29.46
N LYS A 303 19.08 -21.68 -29.66
CA LYS A 303 18.91 -20.25 -29.97
C LYS A 303 19.54 -19.40 -28.85
N GLY A 304 20.55 -18.59 -29.19
CA GLY A 304 21.29 -17.75 -28.24
C GLY A 304 22.55 -18.39 -27.62
N ALA A 305 22.87 -19.66 -27.92
CA ALA A 305 24.05 -20.37 -27.41
C ALA A 305 25.17 -20.55 -28.45
N ALA A 306 25.00 -20.02 -29.66
CA ALA A 306 26.03 -20.11 -30.71
C ALA A 306 27.23 -19.22 -30.37
N PRO A 307 28.48 -19.68 -30.61
CA PRO A 307 29.69 -18.88 -30.37
C PRO A 307 29.66 -17.55 -31.12
N ALA A 308 30.27 -16.52 -30.54
CA ALA A 308 30.37 -15.18 -31.12
C ALA A 308 30.77 -15.24 -32.59
N ALA A 309 31.83 -15.98 -32.91
CA ALA A 309 32.41 -16.16 -34.25
C ALA A 309 31.39 -16.52 -35.35
N VAL A 310 30.34 -17.28 -35.02
CA VAL A 310 29.33 -17.79 -35.96
C VAL A 310 28.18 -16.80 -36.17
N GLN A 311 28.06 -15.78 -35.32
CA GLN A 311 27.00 -14.79 -35.37
C GLN A 311 27.35 -13.61 -36.26
N THR A 312 26.32 -13.04 -36.91
CA THR A 312 26.45 -11.81 -37.71
C THR A 312 26.82 -10.63 -36.82
N GLU A 313 27.56 -9.66 -37.35
CA GLU A 313 27.99 -8.46 -36.61
C GLU A 313 26.81 -7.72 -35.95
N ALA A 314 25.72 -7.52 -36.70
CA ALA A 314 24.49 -6.91 -36.19
C ALA A 314 23.83 -7.72 -35.06
N GLU A 315 23.92 -9.05 -35.06
CA GLU A 315 23.41 -9.88 -33.94
C GLU A 315 24.30 -9.76 -32.71
N ARG A 316 25.62 -9.67 -32.87
CA ARG A 316 26.56 -9.46 -31.77
C ARG A 316 26.34 -8.11 -31.10
N GLU A 317 26.22 -7.04 -31.88
CA GLU A 317 25.92 -5.71 -31.36
C GLU A 317 24.59 -5.70 -30.59
N ARG A 318 23.56 -6.36 -31.12
CA ARG A 318 22.27 -6.47 -30.46
C ARG A 318 22.36 -7.24 -29.14
N LEU A 319 23.11 -8.33 -29.08
CA LEU A 319 23.29 -9.11 -27.86
C LEU A 319 24.14 -8.36 -26.83
N ALA A 320 25.21 -7.70 -27.25
CA ALA A 320 26.03 -6.85 -26.39
C ALA A 320 25.22 -5.68 -25.82
N ALA A 321 24.37 -5.04 -26.65
CA ALA A 321 23.46 -4.00 -26.19
C ALA A 321 22.42 -4.52 -25.18
N ALA A 322 21.84 -5.71 -25.42
CA ALA A 322 20.91 -6.34 -24.49
C ALA A 322 21.60 -6.73 -23.17
N ALA A 323 22.81 -7.28 -23.24
CA ALA A 323 23.64 -7.61 -22.08
C ALA A 323 23.95 -6.37 -21.25
N ARG A 324 24.41 -5.29 -21.90
CA ARG A 324 24.67 -4.01 -21.23
C ARG A 324 23.43 -3.44 -20.56
N GLN A 325 22.27 -3.52 -21.21
CA GLN A 325 21.01 -3.07 -20.65
C GLN A 325 20.63 -3.86 -19.39
N VAL A 326 20.73 -5.19 -19.43
CA VAL A 326 20.41 -6.04 -18.27
C VAL A 326 21.41 -5.80 -17.13
N ALA A 327 22.71 -5.77 -17.44
CA ALA A 327 23.75 -5.49 -16.45
C ALA A 327 23.57 -4.14 -15.75
N LEU A 328 23.17 -3.11 -16.50
CA LEU A 328 22.88 -1.80 -15.91
C LEU A 328 21.64 -1.83 -15.01
N LEU A 329 20.57 -2.54 -15.40
CA LEU A 329 19.39 -2.71 -14.56
C LEU A 329 19.71 -3.47 -13.27
N GLU A 330 20.56 -4.50 -13.33
CA GLU A 330 21.01 -5.24 -12.14
C GLU A 330 21.86 -4.36 -11.23
N ALA A 331 22.74 -3.54 -11.79
CA ALA A 331 23.52 -2.57 -11.02
C ALA A 331 22.60 -1.54 -10.33
N LYS A 332 21.56 -1.05 -11.01
CA LYS A 332 20.55 -0.15 -10.42
C LYS A 332 19.77 -0.83 -9.31
N ALA A 333 19.26 -2.04 -9.54
CA ALA A 333 18.55 -2.82 -8.54
C ALA A 333 19.42 -3.09 -7.31
N ALA A 334 20.67 -3.52 -7.50
CA ALA A 334 21.62 -3.73 -6.40
C ALA A 334 21.87 -2.46 -5.60
N LYS A 335 22.04 -1.30 -6.28
CA LYS A 335 22.25 -0.02 -5.62
C LYS A 335 21.03 0.43 -4.81
N LEU A 336 19.83 0.26 -5.34
CA LEU A 336 18.59 0.56 -4.62
C LEU A 336 18.42 -0.37 -3.40
N CYS A 337 18.69 -1.67 -3.55
CA CYS A 337 18.67 -2.60 -2.42
C CYS A 337 19.71 -2.27 -1.35
N GLU A 338 20.89 -1.78 -1.73
CA GLU A 338 21.89 -1.28 -0.78
C GLU A 338 21.38 -0.04 -0.02
N MET A 339 20.76 0.91 -0.73
CA MET A 339 20.22 2.13 -0.14
C MET A 339 18.98 1.88 0.74
N LEU A 340 18.21 0.83 0.42
CA LEU A 340 17.01 0.39 1.14
C LEU A 340 17.30 -0.79 2.08
N SER A 341 18.56 -1.06 2.42
CA SER A 341 18.92 -2.28 3.18
C SER A 341 18.22 -2.37 4.53
N SER A 342 18.06 -1.25 5.24
CA SER A 342 17.32 -1.21 6.52
C SER A 342 15.85 -1.59 6.33
N VAL A 343 15.20 -1.03 5.29
CA VAL A 343 13.79 -1.30 4.99
C VAL A 343 13.59 -2.76 4.56
N ILE A 344 14.55 -3.34 3.85
CA ILE A 344 14.55 -4.76 3.49
C ILE A 344 14.61 -5.64 4.73
N GLU A 345 15.49 -5.33 5.70
CA GLU A 345 15.56 -6.07 6.96
C GLU A 345 14.28 -5.91 7.80
N ASP A 346 13.70 -4.70 7.87
CA ASP A 346 12.42 -4.47 8.53
C ASP A 346 11.28 -5.27 7.85
N THR A 347 11.29 -5.35 6.52
CA THR A 347 10.33 -6.14 5.73
C THR A 347 10.48 -7.63 6.02
N LYS A 348 11.70 -8.16 6.11
CA LYS A 348 11.96 -9.55 6.51
C LYS A 348 11.43 -9.84 7.90
N GLY A 349 11.72 -8.97 8.87
CA GLY A 349 11.21 -9.11 10.24
C GLY A 349 9.68 -9.11 10.31
N ARG A 350 9.02 -8.26 9.48
CA ARG A 350 7.55 -8.27 9.37
C ARG A 350 7.02 -9.57 8.79
N ILE A 351 7.68 -10.13 7.77
CA ILE A 351 7.29 -11.41 7.17
C ILE A 351 7.35 -12.53 8.22
N GLU A 352 8.46 -12.63 8.97
CA GLU A 352 8.61 -13.64 10.02
C GLU A 352 7.55 -13.47 11.13
N LYS A 353 7.29 -12.23 11.56
CA LYS A 353 6.23 -11.92 12.54
C LYS A 353 4.86 -12.36 12.02
N LYS A 354 4.51 -12.00 10.78
CA LYS A 354 3.21 -12.34 10.15
C LYS A 354 3.05 -13.85 9.95
N GLN A 355 4.13 -14.57 9.68
CA GLN A 355 4.13 -16.04 9.59
C GLN A 355 3.96 -16.73 10.94
N ALA A 356 4.41 -16.11 12.04
CA ALA A 356 4.28 -16.64 13.39
C ALA A 356 2.94 -16.30 14.07
N GLN A 357 2.20 -15.31 13.55
CA GLN A 357 0.93 -14.86 14.11
C GLN A 357 -0.21 -15.87 13.91
N THR A 358 -1.08 -15.92 14.90
CA THR A 358 -2.37 -16.63 14.81
C THR A 358 -3.36 -15.84 13.96
N TYR A 359 -4.42 -16.51 13.50
CA TYR A 359 -5.48 -15.86 12.72
C TYR A 359 -6.15 -14.70 13.47
N GLU A 360 -6.38 -14.85 14.78
CA GLU A 360 -6.99 -13.81 15.62
C GLU A 360 -6.09 -12.57 15.72
N GLU A 361 -4.78 -12.76 15.89
CA GLU A 361 -3.81 -11.67 15.94
C GLU A 361 -3.68 -10.94 14.59
N LEU A 362 -3.75 -11.68 13.47
CA LEU A 362 -3.68 -11.10 12.13
C LEU A 362 -4.93 -10.28 11.78
N MET A 363 -6.11 -10.77 12.18
CA MET A 363 -7.37 -10.03 12.02
C MET A 363 -7.38 -8.76 12.89
N ALA A 364 -6.87 -8.84 14.12
CA ALA A 364 -6.79 -7.67 15.00
C ALA A 364 -5.81 -6.61 14.47
N GLU A 365 -4.64 -7.00 13.94
CA GLU A 365 -3.68 -6.06 13.34
C GLU A 365 -4.25 -5.39 12.07
N GLN A 366 -5.07 -6.13 11.30
CA GLN A 366 -5.77 -5.56 10.15
C GLN A 366 -6.87 -4.56 10.58
N GLU A 367 -7.66 -4.88 11.60
CA GLU A 367 -8.71 -3.98 12.12
C GLU A 367 -8.11 -2.69 12.70
N GLU A 368 -6.98 -2.79 13.41
CA GLU A 368 -6.24 -1.62 13.91
C GLU A 368 -5.69 -0.76 12.76
N ALA A 369 -5.11 -1.38 11.73
CA ALA A 369 -4.62 -0.66 10.55
C ALA A 369 -5.77 0.01 9.75
N GLU A 370 -6.93 -0.63 9.63
CA GLU A 370 -8.12 -0.04 9.01
C GLU A 370 -8.67 1.12 9.84
N ALA A 371 -8.62 1.04 11.18
CA ALA A 371 -9.00 2.12 12.08
C ALA A 371 -8.03 3.32 12.01
N GLU A 372 -6.72 3.09 11.88
CA GLU A 372 -5.72 4.15 11.68
C GLU A 372 -5.78 4.77 10.27
N ALA A 373 -6.15 3.99 9.26
CA ALA A 373 -6.31 4.44 7.87
C ALA A 373 -7.65 5.12 7.61
N ALA A 374 -8.65 4.92 8.48
CA ALA A 374 -9.84 5.74 8.47
C ALA A 374 -9.40 7.20 8.61
N PRO A 375 -9.92 8.11 7.76
CA PRO A 375 -9.66 9.52 7.96
C PRO A 375 -10.03 9.83 9.41
N ALA A 376 -9.11 10.48 10.13
CA ALA A 376 -9.52 11.16 11.35
C ALA A 376 -10.66 12.06 10.91
N ASP A 377 -11.88 11.67 11.24
CA ASP A 377 -12.98 12.60 11.29
C ASP A 377 -12.52 13.56 12.37
N ASP A 378 -11.95 14.68 11.93
CA ASP A 378 -11.48 15.79 12.74
C ASP A 378 -12.75 16.43 13.32
N SER A 379 -13.40 15.65 14.18
CA SER A 379 -14.57 15.95 14.98
C SER A 379 -14.15 16.15 16.44
N ASP A 380 -12.88 16.52 16.64
CA ASP A 380 -12.53 17.49 17.67
C ASP A 380 -12.94 18.91 17.19
N GLU A 381 -14.14 19.04 16.62
CA GLU A 381 -14.84 20.32 16.56
C GLU A 381 -15.22 20.66 18.00
N GLU A 382 -14.54 21.68 18.54
CA GLU A 382 -14.95 22.44 19.72
C GLU A 382 -16.47 22.42 19.85
N ASP A 383 -17.02 21.97 21.00
CA ASP A 383 -18.45 21.92 21.35
C ASP A 383 -19.27 23.06 20.70
N GLU A 384 -19.66 22.89 19.45
CA GLU A 384 -20.39 23.91 18.71
C GLU A 384 -21.80 23.86 19.28
N PHE A 385 -22.24 24.93 19.96
CA PHE A 385 -23.50 24.95 20.68
C PHE A 385 -24.67 24.75 19.69
N ILE A 386 -25.08 23.50 19.48
CA ILE A 386 -26.15 23.13 18.55
C ILE A 386 -27.48 23.70 19.07
N TYR A 387 -27.96 24.77 18.43
CA TYR A 387 -29.17 25.49 18.79
C TYR A 387 -30.42 24.59 18.64
N ASN A 388 -30.85 23.94 19.73
CA ASN A 388 -31.99 23.03 19.80
C ASN A 388 -33.14 23.60 20.68
N PRO A 389 -33.83 24.66 20.23
CA PRO A 389 -34.85 25.35 21.03
C PRO A 389 -36.09 24.50 21.32
N LEU A 390 -36.34 23.45 20.52
CA LEU A 390 -37.47 22.53 20.68
C LEU A 390 -37.11 21.25 21.46
N LYS A 391 -35.86 21.12 21.92
CA LYS A 391 -35.32 19.94 22.64
C LYS A 391 -35.65 18.61 21.92
N LEU A 392 -35.57 18.62 20.59
CA LEU A 392 -35.83 17.43 19.79
C LEU A 392 -34.65 16.46 19.94
N PRO A 393 -34.88 15.13 19.91
CA PRO A 393 -33.81 14.15 19.90
C PRO A 393 -32.82 14.43 18.76
N LEU A 394 -31.53 14.21 19.01
CA LEU A 394 -30.50 14.38 17.98
C LEU A 394 -30.49 13.16 17.06
N GLY A 395 -30.30 13.40 15.77
CA GLY A 395 -30.10 12.35 14.77
C GLY A 395 -28.73 11.70 14.91
N TRP A 396 -28.45 10.73 14.03
CA TRP A 396 -27.12 10.16 13.85
C TRP A 396 -26.11 11.17 13.28
N ASP A 397 -26.59 12.31 12.80
CA ASP A 397 -25.83 13.46 12.31
C ASP A 397 -25.53 14.51 13.39
N GLY A 398 -25.87 14.24 14.66
CA GLY A 398 -25.71 15.17 15.78
C GLY A 398 -26.67 16.36 15.77
N LYS A 399 -27.50 16.55 14.74
CA LYS A 399 -28.43 17.69 14.60
C LYS A 399 -29.83 17.32 15.11
N PRO A 400 -30.65 18.29 15.56
CA PRO A 400 -32.01 18.00 16.02
C PRO A 400 -32.85 17.45 14.87
N ILE A 401 -33.50 16.30 15.08
CA ILE A 401 -34.32 15.68 14.03
C ILE A 401 -35.42 16.64 13.57
N PRO A 402 -35.75 16.69 12.27
CA PRO A 402 -36.80 17.57 11.77
C PRO A 402 -38.14 17.32 12.48
N TYR A 403 -38.84 18.40 12.83
CA TYR A 403 -40.08 18.34 13.62
C TYR A 403 -41.21 17.51 12.98
N TRP A 404 -41.28 17.49 11.64
CA TRP A 404 -42.25 16.66 10.92
C TRP A 404 -41.93 15.18 11.04
N LEU A 405 -40.65 14.80 11.08
CA LEU A 405 -40.19 13.42 11.24
C LEU A 405 -40.45 12.93 12.67
N TYR A 406 -40.24 13.82 13.65
CA TYR A 406 -40.61 13.60 15.05
C TYR A 406 -42.12 13.30 15.19
N LYS A 407 -42.99 14.04 14.48
CA LYS A 407 -44.44 13.77 14.43
C LYS A 407 -44.79 12.50 13.63
N LEU A 408 -44.13 12.26 12.50
CA LEU A 408 -44.40 11.12 11.63
C LEU A 408 -44.14 9.79 12.35
N HIS A 409 -43.04 9.70 13.08
CA HIS A 409 -42.71 8.51 13.89
C HIS A 409 -43.41 8.47 15.25
N GLY A 410 -44.31 9.42 15.53
CA GLY A 410 -45.09 9.47 16.76
C GLY A 410 -44.26 9.72 18.02
N LEU A 411 -43.02 10.19 17.90
CA LEU A 411 -42.14 10.49 19.04
C LEU A 411 -42.67 11.64 19.91
N ASN A 412 -43.67 12.38 19.43
CA ASN A 412 -44.38 13.42 20.15
C ASN A 412 -45.50 12.89 21.09
N LEU A 413 -45.75 11.58 21.10
CA LEU A 413 -46.77 10.95 21.94
C LEU A 413 -46.12 10.37 23.20
N GLU A 414 -46.52 10.86 24.36
CA GLU A 414 -46.05 10.39 25.66
C GLU A 414 -46.87 9.18 26.12
N PHE A 415 -46.18 8.08 26.44
CA PHE A 415 -46.77 6.87 27.03
C PHE A 415 -46.17 6.63 28.41
N LYS A 416 -47.00 6.46 29.43
CA LYS A 416 -46.55 6.26 30.81
C LYS A 416 -46.71 4.81 31.24
N CYS A 417 -45.72 4.29 31.96
CA CYS A 417 -45.77 2.95 32.55
C CYS A 417 -45.66 3.02 34.07
N GLU A 418 -46.71 2.59 34.77
CA GLU A 418 -46.79 2.60 36.24
C GLU A 418 -45.84 1.57 36.84
N ILE A 419 -45.75 0.37 36.25
CA ILE A 419 -44.84 -0.72 36.67
C ILE A 419 -43.37 -0.26 36.66
N CYS A 420 -43.00 0.68 35.79
CA CYS A 420 -41.66 1.26 35.73
C CYS A 420 -41.45 2.48 36.64
N GLY A 421 -42.37 2.75 37.58
CA GLY A 421 -42.32 3.92 38.47
C GLY A 421 -42.75 5.21 37.79
N GLY A 422 -43.74 5.16 36.88
CA GLY A 422 -44.26 6.32 36.17
C GLY A 422 -43.35 6.84 35.04
N ALA A 423 -42.43 6.00 34.55
CA ALA A 423 -41.53 6.36 33.46
C ALA A 423 -42.32 6.73 32.18
N SER A 424 -41.89 7.80 31.52
CA SER A 424 -42.52 8.32 30.31
C SER A 424 -41.68 7.95 29.09
N TYR A 425 -42.31 7.30 28.12
CA TYR A 425 -41.71 6.84 26.87
C TYR A 425 -42.30 7.64 25.72
N TRP A 426 -41.43 8.21 24.89
CA TRP A 426 -41.81 9.05 23.77
C TRP A 426 -41.88 8.21 22.50
N GLY A 427 -43.09 7.98 22.01
CA GLY A 427 -43.38 7.19 20.83
C GLY A 427 -43.68 5.71 21.06
N ARG A 428 -44.55 5.18 20.21
CA ARG A 428 -45.10 3.82 20.32
C ARG A 428 -44.03 2.74 20.26
N ARG A 429 -43.02 2.89 19.39
CA ARG A 429 -41.95 1.90 19.22
C ARG A 429 -41.04 1.81 20.44
N ALA A 430 -40.71 2.94 21.07
CA ALA A 430 -39.94 2.97 22.31
C ALA A 430 -40.76 2.33 23.45
N PHE A 431 -42.06 2.63 23.50
CA PHE A 431 -42.98 2.03 24.45
C PHE A 431 -43.22 0.53 24.22
N GLU A 432 -43.13 -0.01 23.01
CA GLU A 432 -43.21 -1.48 22.85
C GLU A 432 -41.90 -2.17 23.25
N ARG A 433 -40.76 -1.51 23.00
CA ARG A 433 -39.45 -2.04 23.36
C ARG A 433 -39.27 -2.13 24.88
N HIS A 434 -39.77 -1.16 25.64
CA HIS A 434 -39.52 -1.09 27.09
C HIS A 434 -40.03 -2.31 27.88
N PHE A 435 -41.04 -3.04 27.38
CA PHE A 435 -41.54 -4.27 28.02
C PHE A 435 -40.50 -5.40 28.09
N ARG A 436 -39.46 -5.35 27.24
CA ARG A 436 -38.31 -6.28 27.24
C ARG A 436 -37.06 -5.67 27.89
N GLU A 437 -37.13 -4.41 28.30
CA GLU A 437 -36.01 -3.74 28.93
C GLU A 437 -35.94 -4.11 30.41
N TRP A 438 -34.72 -4.13 30.94
CA TRP A 438 -34.43 -4.56 32.31
C TRP A 438 -35.27 -3.83 33.37
N ARG A 439 -35.57 -2.54 33.16
CA ARG A 439 -36.38 -1.75 34.10
C ARG A 439 -37.80 -2.28 34.26
N HIS A 440 -38.43 -2.69 33.17
CA HIS A 440 -39.78 -3.26 33.20
C HIS A 440 -39.76 -4.68 33.76
N GLU A 441 -38.79 -5.50 33.35
CA GLU A 441 -38.58 -6.84 33.91
C GLU A 441 -38.34 -6.82 35.41
N ASN A 442 -37.53 -5.87 35.90
CA ASN A 442 -37.26 -5.72 37.31
C ASN A 442 -38.50 -5.23 38.08
N GLY A 443 -39.31 -4.35 37.48
CA GLY A 443 -40.60 -3.95 38.03
C GLY A 443 -41.57 -5.13 38.18
N MET A 444 -41.70 -5.95 37.14
CA MET A 444 -42.50 -7.18 37.17
C MET A 444 -41.98 -8.19 38.21
N ARG A 445 -40.65 -8.35 38.30
CA ARG A 445 -39.99 -9.21 39.30
C ARG A 445 -40.24 -8.74 40.72
N ALA A 446 -40.21 -7.42 40.97
CA ALA A 446 -40.51 -6.84 42.28
C ALA A 446 -41.96 -7.09 42.71
N LEU A 447 -42.89 -7.21 41.76
CA LEU A 447 -44.29 -7.59 41.99
C LEU A 447 -44.49 -9.11 42.15
N GLY A 448 -43.43 -9.92 41.98
CA GLY A 448 -43.50 -11.38 42.02
C GLY A 448 -44.17 -12.01 40.79
N ILE A 449 -44.24 -11.27 39.68
CA ILE A 449 -44.84 -11.71 38.41
C ILE A 449 -43.72 -12.10 37.45
N THR A 450 -43.83 -13.26 36.80
CA THR A 450 -42.89 -13.64 35.73
C THR A 450 -43.20 -12.86 34.46
N ASN A 451 -42.24 -12.06 33.97
CA ASN A 451 -42.44 -11.30 32.75
C ASN A 451 -42.60 -12.26 31.56
N SER A 452 -43.74 -12.20 30.89
CA SER A 452 -44.07 -13.04 29.74
C SER A 452 -44.86 -12.23 28.72
N LYS A 453 -44.96 -12.75 27.48
CA LYS A 453 -45.71 -12.07 26.40
C LYS A 453 -47.18 -11.82 26.76
N ALA A 454 -47.74 -12.54 27.74
CA ALA A 454 -49.11 -12.32 28.21
C ALA A 454 -49.32 -10.96 28.89
N PHE A 455 -48.25 -10.33 29.38
CA PHE A 455 -48.28 -9.03 30.05
C PHE A 455 -47.90 -7.85 29.14
N PHE A 456 -47.77 -8.09 27.83
CA PHE A 456 -47.48 -7.01 26.87
C PHE A 456 -48.66 -6.03 26.82
N GLU A 457 -48.37 -4.73 26.76
CA GLU A 457 -49.35 -3.62 26.85
C GLU A 457 -49.98 -3.39 28.23
N VAL A 458 -49.64 -4.18 29.25
CA VAL A 458 -50.12 -3.95 30.63
C VAL A 458 -49.21 -2.96 31.34
N THR A 459 -49.69 -1.75 31.61
CA THR A 459 -48.90 -0.68 32.27
C THR A 459 -49.24 -0.46 33.74
N SER A 460 -50.48 -0.78 34.12
CA SER A 460 -51.01 -0.58 35.46
C SER A 460 -50.61 -1.74 36.37
N ILE A 461 -50.19 -1.42 37.59
CA ILE A 461 -49.80 -2.44 38.57
C ILE A 461 -51.02 -3.30 38.97
N GLY A 462 -52.19 -2.67 39.11
CA GLY A 462 -53.43 -3.37 39.48
C GLY A 462 -53.86 -4.39 38.42
N ASP A 463 -53.76 -4.02 37.14
CA ASP A 463 -54.16 -4.88 36.03
C ASP A 463 -53.19 -6.07 35.89
N ALA A 464 -51.89 -5.84 36.07
CA ALA A 464 -50.88 -6.88 36.07
C ALA A 464 -51.13 -7.93 37.17
N MET A 465 -51.44 -7.49 38.40
CA MET A 465 -51.76 -8.41 39.50
C MET A 465 -53.06 -9.21 39.24
N ALA A 466 -54.09 -8.58 38.70
CA ALA A 466 -55.36 -9.24 38.37
C ALA A 466 -55.19 -10.32 37.29
N LEU A 467 -54.40 -10.00 36.25
CA LEU A 467 -54.08 -10.93 35.18
C LEU A 467 -53.23 -12.10 35.69
N TRP A 468 -52.22 -11.82 36.52
CA TRP A 468 -51.38 -12.86 37.12
C TRP A 468 -52.18 -13.83 37.99
N LYS A 469 -53.10 -13.32 38.81
CA LYS A 469 -54.00 -14.15 39.62
C LYS A 469 -54.86 -15.08 38.77
N THR A 470 -55.34 -14.59 37.62
CA THR A 470 -56.14 -15.38 36.68
C THR A 470 -55.28 -16.46 35.99
N ILE A 471 -54.03 -16.13 35.64
CA ILE A 471 -53.07 -17.08 35.05
C ILE A 471 -52.69 -18.18 36.06
N GLN A 472 -52.42 -17.83 37.32
CA GLN A 472 -52.12 -18.81 38.37
C GLN A 472 -53.30 -19.75 38.63
N GLN A 473 -54.54 -19.23 38.66
CA GLN A 473 -55.75 -20.04 38.79
C GLN A 473 -55.92 -21.04 37.63
N LYS A 474 -55.54 -20.65 36.41
CA LYS A 474 -55.57 -21.54 35.24
C LYS A 474 -54.39 -22.52 35.20
N GLY A 475 -53.20 -22.11 35.65
CA GLY A 475 -51.99 -22.94 35.67
C GLY A 475 -51.97 -24.00 36.77
N GLY A 476 -52.61 -23.74 37.91
CA GLY A 476 -52.74 -24.72 39.01
C GLY A 476 -53.66 -25.90 38.73
N ALA A 477 -54.47 -25.85 37.66
CA ALA A 477 -55.37 -26.94 37.27
C ALA A 477 -54.70 -27.99 36.35
N GLY A 478 -53.44 -27.80 35.96
CA GLY A 478 -52.74 -28.61 34.93
C GLY A 478 -51.51 -29.38 35.39
N ALA A 479 -51.09 -29.29 36.66
CA ALA A 479 -50.07 -30.17 37.22
C ALA A 479 -50.74 -31.47 37.68
N GLY A 480 -50.98 -32.38 36.73
CA GLY A 480 -51.60 -33.67 36.98
C GLY A 480 -50.75 -34.52 37.92
N ASN A 481 -51.35 -34.95 39.03
CA ASN A 481 -51.36 -36.30 39.63
C ASN A 481 -50.09 -37.19 39.59
N GLU A 482 -48.88 -36.66 39.44
CA GLU A 482 -47.63 -37.43 39.57
C GLU A 482 -47.33 -37.86 41.03
N GLU A 483 -48.03 -37.31 42.03
CA GLU A 483 -47.83 -37.65 43.45
C GLU A 483 -48.64 -38.86 43.97
N GLU A 484 -49.44 -39.51 43.12
CA GLU A 484 -50.28 -40.67 43.49
C GLU A 484 -49.83 -42.01 42.87
N GLU A 485 -48.61 -42.10 42.32
CA GLU A 485 -48.07 -43.38 41.86
C GLU A 485 -47.55 -44.20 43.05
N GLU A 486 -48.23 -45.31 43.35
CA GLU A 486 -47.89 -46.26 44.41
C GLU A 486 -47.12 -47.47 43.83
N VAL A 487 -46.00 -47.83 44.46
CA VAL A 487 -45.08 -48.90 44.05
C VAL A 487 -44.92 -49.91 45.17
N GLU A 488 -45.01 -51.19 44.82
CA GLU A 488 -44.86 -52.32 45.73
C GLU A 488 -43.42 -52.84 45.80
N ASP A 489 -42.96 -53.21 46.99
CA ASP A 489 -41.67 -53.87 47.21
C ASP A 489 -41.71 -55.39 46.98
N ALA A 490 -40.57 -56.06 47.10
CA ALA A 490 -40.46 -57.50 46.91
C ALA A 490 -41.19 -58.33 47.98
N GLU A 491 -41.58 -57.72 49.10
CA GLU A 491 -42.36 -58.33 50.19
C GLU A 491 -43.87 -58.03 50.06
N GLY A 492 -44.25 -57.18 49.10
CA GLY A 492 -45.64 -56.81 48.79
C GLY A 492 -46.17 -55.60 49.55
N ASN A 493 -45.30 -54.76 50.15
CA ASN A 493 -45.71 -53.51 50.81
C ASN A 493 -45.78 -52.36 49.79
N VAL A 494 -46.88 -51.62 49.81
CA VAL A 494 -47.17 -50.51 48.88
C VAL A 494 -46.68 -49.18 49.46
N TYR A 495 -45.84 -48.45 48.72
CA TYR A 495 -45.36 -47.11 49.09
C TYR A 495 -45.57 -46.10 47.96
N LYS A 496 -45.73 -44.81 48.28
CA LYS A 496 -45.64 -43.75 47.27
C LYS A 496 -44.27 -43.74 46.62
N ARG A 497 -44.18 -43.47 45.31
CA ARG A 497 -42.94 -43.52 44.51
C ARG A 497 -41.72 -42.89 45.19
N LYS A 498 -41.86 -41.66 45.70
CA LYS A 498 -40.79 -40.95 46.43
C LYS A 498 -40.33 -41.71 47.67
N THR A 499 -41.29 -42.21 48.45
CA THR A 499 -41.01 -42.93 49.69
C THR A 499 -40.34 -44.27 49.38
N TYR A 500 -40.79 -44.97 48.35
CA TYR A 500 -40.15 -46.19 47.85
C TYR A 500 -38.70 -45.95 47.43
N ASP A 501 -38.45 -44.92 46.62
CA ASP A 501 -37.10 -44.60 46.14
C ASP A 501 -36.16 -44.17 47.28
N ASP A 502 -36.66 -43.44 48.28
CA ASP A 502 -35.88 -43.07 49.46
C ASP A 502 -35.59 -44.26 50.37
N LEU A 503 -36.56 -45.14 50.59
CA LEU A 503 -36.39 -46.40 51.33
C LEU A 503 -35.37 -47.33 50.63
N ARG A 504 -35.45 -47.42 49.31
CA ARG A 504 -34.51 -48.15 48.46
C ARG A 504 -33.11 -47.56 48.54
N ARG A 505 -32.96 -46.22 48.53
CA ARG A 505 -31.65 -45.56 48.70
C ARG A 505 -31.04 -45.77 50.08
N GLN A 506 -31.87 -45.92 51.11
CA GLN A 506 -31.43 -46.24 52.47
C GLN A 506 -31.14 -47.75 52.66
N GLY A 507 -31.43 -48.58 51.66
CA GLY A 507 -31.21 -50.03 51.68
C GLY A 507 -32.18 -50.79 52.58
N LEU A 508 -33.32 -50.20 52.89
CA LEU A 508 -34.34 -50.76 53.78
C LEU A 508 -35.38 -51.61 53.02
N VAL A 509 -35.44 -51.48 51.69
CA VAL A 509 -36.45 -52.08 50.80
C VAL A 509 -35.83 -52.41 49.44
#